data_AF-A0A7V2QGM9-F1
#
_entry.id   AF-A0A7V2QGM9-F1
#
_cell.length_a   1.000
_cell.length_b   1.000
_cell.length_c   1.000
_cell.angle_alpha   90.00
_cell.angle_beta   90.00
_cell.angle_gamma   90.00
#
_symmetry.space_group_name_H-M   'P 1'
#
loop_
_entity.id
_entity.type
_entity.pdbx_description
1 polymer ?
#
loop_
_entity_poly.entity_id
_entity_poly.type
_entity_poly.pdbx_seq_one_letter_code
_entity_poly.pdbx_strand_id
1 'polypeptide(L)'
;MDEGRPFRVRSWYGLPAEIGVGRVWHWVKAGPVPLPHPGLVDLHLRQGLPRRERERLTYWHEMGHLETLPLALLHGLALWSVGRRRRGAPWWARLLVGLLAWLAGWELFAEFYTIARTGPKYARLYRKARTPMPTALFFWVGMWLLAVGGSMWVWGGYRRDTEDAEIS
;
A
#
# COMPACT_ATOMS: atom_id res chain seq x y z
N MET A 1 25.01 -6.99 -3.45
CA MET A 1 23.98 -7.20 -2.42
C MET A 1 24.15 -8.64 -2.00
N ASP A 2 24.57 -8.87 -0.75
CA ASP A 2 24.71 -10.23 -0.21
C ASP A 2 23.31 -10.83 -0.03
N GLU A 3 23.15 -12.07 -0.46
CA GLU A 3 21.86 -12.76 -0.43
C GLU A 3 21.33 -12.89 1.00
N GLY A 4 20.03 -12.61 1.18
CA GLY A 4 19.29 -12.93 2.41
C GLY A 4 19.64 -12.10 3.65
N ARG A 5 20.60 -11.17 3.60
CA ARG A 5 20.89 -10.31 4.75
C ARG A 5 19.91 -9.14 4.80
N PRO A 6 19.20 -8.95 5.93
CA PRO A 6 18.28 -7.84 6.06
C PRO A 6 19.01 -6.49 6.10
N PHE A 7 18.40 -5.47 5.50
CA PHE A 7 18.86 -4.10 5.58
C PHE A 7 18.36 -3.48 6.88
N ARG A 8 19.29 -3.07 7.76
CA ARG A 8 18.95 -2.27 8.93
C ARG A 8 18.70 -0.83 8.51
N VAL A 9 17.50 -0.33 8.81
CA VAL A 9 17.06 1.02 8.44
C VAL A 9 16.41 1.71 9.63
N ARG A 10 16.18 3.01 9.50
CA ARG A 10 15.43 3.83 10.46
C ARG A 10 14.52 4.76 9.69
N SER A 11 13.25 4.81 10.06
CA SER A 11 12.29 5.75 9.46
C SER A 11 12.62 7.20 9.82
N TRP A 12 12.03 8.15 9.11
CA TRP A 12 12.15 9.58 9.41
C TRP A 12 11.64 9.96 10.81
N TYR A 13 10.69 9.19 11.35
CA TYR A 13 10.16 9.33 12.70
C TYR A 13 10.87 8.45 13.74
N GLY A 14 12.05 7.91 13.40
CA GLY A 14 12.96 7.28 14.34
C GLY A 14 12.71 5.79 14.61
N LEU A 15 11.75 5.14 13.96
CA LEU A 15 11.44 3.72 14.14
C LEU A 15 12.54 2.85 13.51
N PRO A 16 13.30 2.06 14.30
CA PRO A 16 14.25 1.10 13.75
C PRO A 16 13.52 -0.06 13.09
N ALA A 17 14.00 -0.48 11.92
CA ALA A 17 13.44 -1.61 11.20
C ALA A 17 14.50 -2.41 10.45
N GLU A 18 14.10 -3.61 10.04
CA GLU A 18 14.86 -4.48 9.15
C GLU A 18 14.02 -4.76 7.90
N ILE A 19 14.64 -4.66 6.72
CA ILE A 19 14.00 -4.93 5.43
C ILE A 19 14.63 -6.17 4.81
N GLY A 20 13.82 -7.18 4.51
CA GLY A 20 14.21 -8.33 3.72
C GLY A 20 13.62 -8.28 2.32
N VAL A 21 14.50 -8.30 1.30
CA VAL A 21 14.10 -8.30 -0.11
C VAL A 21 14.30 -9.69 -0.69
N GLY A 22 13.20 -10.41 -0.91
CA GLY A 22 13.17 -11.67 -1.65
C GLY A 22 12.74 -11.50 -3.11
N ARG A 23 12.53 -12.63 -3.81
CA ARG A 23 12.06 -12.62 -5.21
C ARG A 23 10.54 -12.46 -5.33
N VAL A 24 9.80 -12.94 -4.33
CA VAL A 24 8.31 -13.00 -4.32
C VAL A 24 7.77 -12.50 -2.99
N TRP A 25 8.47 -12.86 -1.91
CA TRP A 25 8.14 -12.46 -0.55
C TRP A 25 9.12 -11.41 -0.07
N HIS A 26 8.58 -10.33 0.48
CA HIS A 26 9.34 -9.31 1.17
C HIS A 26 8.85 -9.21 2.60
N TRP A 27 9.63 -8.58 3.45
CA TRP A 27 9.20 -8.29 4.79
C TRP A 27 9.85 -7.01 5.31
N VAL A 28 9.06 -6.28 6.09
CA VAL A 28 9.54 -5.24 6.99
C VAL A 28 9.33 -5.74 8.41
N LYS A 29 10.37 -5.64 9.23
CA LYS A 29 10.31 -5.95 10.66
C LYS A 29 10.58 -4.69 11.45
N ALA A 30 9.57 -4.23 12.18
CA ALA A 30 9.72 -3.15 13.16
C ALA A 30 9.54 -3.75 14.56
N GLY A 31 10.57 -3.66 15.40
CA GLY A 31 10.59 -4.36 16.69
C GLY A 31 10.66 -5.89 16.52
N PRO A 32 9.90 -6.69 17.30
CA PRO A 32 9.98 -8.16 17.24
C PRO A 32 9.15 -8.79 16.11
N VAL A 33 8.24 -8.04 15.48
CA VAL A 33 7.25 -8.61 14.54
C VAL A 33 7.69 -8.39 13.10
N PRO A 34 8.00 -9.47 12.34
CA PRO A 34 8.12 -9.39 10.89
C PRO A 34 6.74 -9.38 10.25
N LEU A 35 6.55 -8.53 9.24
CA LEU A 35 5.35 -8.51 8.41
C LEU A 35 5.71 -9.03 7.02
N PRO A 36 5.66 -10.37 6.79
CA PRO A 36 5.87 -10.92 5.46
C PRO A 36 4.65 -10.66 4.58
N HIS A 37 4.87 -10.18 3.36
CA HIS A 37 3.83 -10.04 2.36
C HIS A 37 4.34 -10.38 0.96
N PRO A 38 3.45 -10.81 0.05
CA PRO A 38 3.79 -10.94 -1.34
C PRO A 38 4.07 -9.55 -1.94
N GLY A 39 5.10 -9.43 -2.77
CA GLY A 39 5.40 -8.22 -3.50
C GLY A 39 4.40 -7.99 -4.63
N LEU A 40 3.21 -7.46 -4.35
CA LEU A 40 2.16 -7.23 -5.35
C LEU A 40 2.68 -6.36 -6.51
N VAL A 41 3.42 -5.31 -6.18
CA VAL A 41 4.07 -4.45 -7.17
C VAL A 41 5.14 -5.22 -7.98
N ASP A 42 5.90 -6.09 -7.36
CA ASP A 42 6.91 -6.89 -8.07
C ASP A 42 6.27 -7.84 -9.07
N LEU A 43 5.18 -8.48 -8.64
CA LEU A 43 4.39 -9.41 -9.45
C LEU A 43 3.71 -8.72 -10.63
N HIS A 44 3.23 -7.48 -10.47
CA HIS A 44 2.41 -6.82 -11.48
C HIS A 44 3.13 -5.73 -12.27
N LEU A 45 4.14 -5.05 -11.72
CA LEU A 45 4.75 -3.87 -12.34
C LEU A 45 6.22 -4.06 -12.70
N ARG A 46 6.95 -4.96 -12.02
CA ARG A 46 8.42 -5.08 -12.16
C ARG A 46 8.87 -6.36 -12.86
N GLN A 47 7.96 -7.03 -13.58
CA GLN A 47 8.29 -8.24 -14.34
C GLN A 47 9.36 -7.95 -15.39
N GLY A 48 10.33 -8.86 -15.54
CA GLY A 48 11.40 -8.75 -16.53
C GLY A 48 12.52 -7.76 -16.20
N LEU A 49 12.47 -7.06 -15.06
CA LEU A 49 13.60 -6.25 -14.61
C LEU A 49 14.80 -7.10 -14.20
N PRO A 50 16.04 -6.66 -14.49
CA PRO A 50 17.24 -7.25 -13.93
C PRO A 50 17.16 -7.32 -12.40
N ARG A 51 17.61 -8.44 -11.82
CA ARG A 51 17.51 -8.73 -10.38
C ARG A 51 17.92 -7.55 -9.50
N ARG A 52 19.10 -6.97 -9.74
CA ARG A 52 19.63 -5.82 -8.96
C ARG A 52 18.75 -4.56 -9.05
N GLU A 53 18.11 -4.33 -10.20
CA GLU A 53 17.24 -3.16 -10.39
C GLU A 53 15.89 -3.38 -9.71
N ARG A 54 15.33 -4.60 -9.81
CA ARG A 54 14.14 -5.00 -9.07
C ARG A 54 14.38 -4.88 -7.57
N GLU A 55 15.40 -5.54 -7.03
CA GLU A 55 15.74 -5.51 -5.60
C GLU A 55 15.90 -4.09 -5.06
N ARG A 56 16.48 -3.18 -5.86
CA ARG A 56 16.59 -1.77 -5.48
C ARG A 56 15.23 -1.06 -5.42
N LEU A 57 14.34 -1.30 -6.38
CA LEU A 57 12.98 -0.73 -6.33
C LEU A 57 12.18 -1.33 -5.17
N THR A 58 12.30 -2.64 -4.97
CA THR A 58 11.70 -3.35 -3.84
C THR A 58 12.16 -2.77 -2.52
N TYR A 59 13.46 -2.58 -2.31
CA TYR A 59 13.98 -1.91 -1.11
C TYR A 59 13.32 -0.56 -0.85
N TRP A 60 13.17 0.29 -1.88
CA TRP A 60 12.54 1.59 -1.72
C TRP A 60 11.03 1.50 -1.45
N HIS A 61 10.37 0.47 -1.95
CA HIS A 61 8.96 0.19 -1.68
C HIS A 61 8.74 -0.27 -0.25
N GLU A 62 9.55 -1.21 0.24
CA GLU A 62 9.53 -1.65 1.64
C GLU A 62 9.86 -0.49 2.58
N MET A 63 10.83 0.36 2.22
CA MET A 63 11.10 1.60 2.94
C MET A 63 9.90 2.56 2.86
N GLY A 64 9.21 2.61 1.73
CA GLY A 64 7.98 3.37 1.55
C GLY A 64 6.88 2.95 2.53
N HIS A 65 6.66 1.66 2.76
CA HIS A 65 5.73 1.18 3.78
C HIS A 65 6.07 1.73 5.16
N LEU A 66 7.35 1.65 5.54
CA LEU A 66 7.83 2.15 6.83
C LEU A 66 7.62 3.67 6.95
N GLU A 67 8.01 4.43 5.94
CA GLU A 67 8.01 5.89 5.94
C GLU A 67 6.60 6.48 5.87
N THR A 68 5.68 5.75 5.24
CA THR A 68 4.27 6.15 5.09
C THR A 68 3.34 5.49 6.10
N LEU A 69 3.87 4.65 7.02
CA LEU A 69 3.09 4.02 8.09
C LEU A 69 2.23 5.02 8.88
N PRO A 70 2.71 6.23 9.27
CA PRO A 70 1.85 7.21 9.94
C PRO A 70 0.63 7.61 9.10
N LEU A 71 0.80 7.80 7.78
CA LEU A 71 -0.31 8.13 6.87
C LEU A 71 -1.28 6.95 6.72
N ALA A 72 -0.76 5.73 6.63
CA ALA A 72 -1.57 4.52 6.60
C ALA A 72 -2.39 4.36 7.89
N LEU A 73 -1.81 4.60 9.07
CA LEU A 73 -2.52 4.54 10.35
C LEU A 73 -3.62 5.60 10.43
N LEU A 74 -3.35 6.83 9.99
CA LEU A 74 -4.34 7.90 9.93
C LEU A 74 -5.50 7.55 8.98
N HIS A 75 -5.19 6.98 7.81
CA HIS A 75 -6.20 6.51 6.85
C HIS A 75 -7.07 5.39 7.44
N GLY A 76 -6.45 4.38 8.06
CA GLY A 76 -7.16 3.30 8.73
C GLY A 76 -8.07 3.78 9.87
N LEU A 77 -7.57 4.72 10.70
CA LEU A 77 -8.35 5.33 11.77
C LEU A 77 -9.55 6.11 11.23
N ALA A 78 -9.38 6.85 10.14
CA ALA A 78 -10.47 7.59 9.50
C ALA A 78 -11.54 6.62 8.96
N LEU A 79 -11.14 5.54 8.28
CA LEU A 79 -12.04 4.51 7.78
C LEU A 79 -12.82 3.83 8.91
N TRP A 80 -12.15 3.47 10.01
CA TRP A 80 -12.79 2.88 11.19
C TRP A 80 -13.81 3.84 11.83
N SER A 81 -13.40 5.08 12.06
CA SER A 81 -14.19 6.09 12.77
C SER A 81 -15.47 6.47 12.04
N VAL A 82 -15.43 6.49 10.71
CA VAL A 82 -16.61 6.78 9.88
C VAL A 82 -17.39 5.51 9.58
N GLY A 83 -16.72 4.42 9.22
CA GLY A 83 -17.36 3.14 8.88
C GLY A 83 -18.22 2.55 10.00
N ARG A 84 -17.81 2.73 11.26
CA ARG A 84 -18.63 2.28 12.41
C ARG A 84 -20.01 2.95 12.48
N ARG A 85 -20.16 4.15 11.92
CA ARG A 85 -21.39 4.94 11.94
C ARG A 85 -22.37 4.57 10.82
N ARG A 86 -21.89 3.90 9.76
CA ARG A 86 -22.70 3.51 8.61
C ARG A 86 -23.79 2.51 9.01
N ARG A 87 -25.05 2.91 8.84
CA ARG A 87 -26.26 2.08 8.93
C ARG A 87 -26.51 1.43 7.56
N GLY A 88 -27.22 0.31 7.54
CA GLY A 88 -27.56 -0.40 6.28
C GLY A 88 -26.46 -1.28 5.65
N ALA A 89 -25.30 -1.45 6.30
CA ALA A 89 -24.31 -2.45 5.89
C ALA A 89 -23.89 -3.32 7.09
N PRO A 90 -23.78 -4.65 6.92
CA PRO A 90 -23.35 -5.52 8.00
C PRO A 90 -21.90 -5.18 8.42
N TRP A 91 -21.58 -5.39 9.70
CA TRP A 91 -20.28 -5.00 10.26
C TRP A 91 -19.08 -5.65 9.54
N TRP A 92 -19.22 -6.90 9.11
CA TRP A 92 -18.16 -7.63 8.40
C TRP A 92 -17.88 -7.04 7.02
N ALA A 93 -18.90 -6.58 6.29
CA ALA A 93 -18.71 -5.97 4.98
C ALA A 93 -18.00 -4.62 5.11
N ARG A 94 -18.36 -3.85 6.15
CA ARG A 94 -17.69 -2.59 6.49
C ARG A 94 -16.22 -2.82 6.83
N LEU A 95 -15.94 -3.83 7.64
CA LEU A 95 -14.58 -4.22 7.99
C LEU A 95 -13.79 -4.64 6.75
N LEU A 96 -14.34 -5.53 5.93
CA LEU A 96 -13.67 -6.04 4.72
C LEU A 96 -13.34 -4.92 3.74
N VAL A 97 -14.33 -4.09 3.38
CA VAL A 97 -14.10 -2.97 2.45
C VAL A 97 -13.13 -1.95 3.04
N GLY A 98 -13.24 -1.65 4.32
CA GLY A 98 -12.31 -0.77 5.02
C GLY A 98 -10.87 -1.30 5.01
N LEU A 99 -10.68 -2.59 5.27
CA LEU A 99 -9.36 -3.23 5.24
C LEU A 99 -8.77 -3.24 3.81
N LEU A 100 -9.56 -3.56 2.80
CA LEU A 100 -9.12 -3.54 1.40
C LEU A 100 -8.74 -2.12 0.95
N ALA A 101 -9.54 -1.12 1.31
CA ALA A 101 -9.26 0.28 1.01
C ALA A 101 -7.98 0.76 1.70
N TRP A 102 -7.80 0.38 2.97
CA TRP A 102 -6.61 0.70 3.76
C TRP A 102 -5.35 0.07 3.18
N LEU A 103 -5.37 -1.24 2.90
CA LEU A 103 -4.24 -1.96 2.30
C LEU A 103 -3.88 -1.38 0.94
N ALA A 104 -4.87 -1.12 0.08
CA ALA A 104 -4.65 -0.52 -1.23
C ALA A 104 -4.07 0.90 -1.12
N GLY A 105 -4.55 1.70 -0.18
CA GLY A 105 -4.00 3.03 0.10
C GLY A 105 -2.55 2.99 0.55
N TRP A 106 -2.20 2.06 1.45
CA TRP A 106 -0.84 1.93 1.97
C TRP A 106 0.15 1.48 0.87
N GLU A 107 -0.23 0.52 0.03
CA GLU A 107 0.53 0.10 -1.15
C GLU A 107 0.77 1.27 -2.12
N LEU A 108 -0.26 2.09 -2.39
CA LEU A 108 -0.12 3.28 -3.22
C LEU A 108 0.86 4.29 -2.60
N PHE A 109 0.77 4.56 -1.29
CA PHE A 109 1.70 5.46 -0.61
C PHE A 109 3.15 4.95 -0.68
N ALA A 110 3.37 3.65 -0.48
CA ALA A 110 4.69 3.03 -0.59
C ALA A 110 5.26 3.14 -2.01
N GLU A 111 4.43 2.95 -3.03
CA GLU A 111 4.89 3.08 -4.42
C GLU A 111 5.13 4.54 -4.82
N PHE A 112 4.30 5.49 -4.37
CA PHE A 112 4.57 6.92 -4.58
C PHE A 112 5.86 7.36 -3.89
N TYR A 113 6.14 6.85 -2.68
CA TYR A 113 7.42 7.07 -2.02
C TYR A 113 8.58 6.53 -2.87
N THR A 114 8.43 5.33 -3.44
CA THR A 114 9.42 4.71 -4.34
C THR A 114 9.68 5.58 -5.56
N ILE A 115 8.62 6.06 -6.22
CA ILE A 115 8.68 6.96 -7.37
C ILE A 115 9.42 8.25 -7.00
N ALA A 116 9.06 8.87 -5.87
CA ALA A 116 9.69 10.11 -5.41
C ALA A 116 11.18 9.92 -5.10
N ARG A 117 11.56 8.82 -4.44
CA ARG A 117 12.96 8.54 -4.08
C ARG A 117 13.85 8.15 -5.25
N THR A 118 13.28 7.48 -6.25
CA THR A 118 14.06 6.98 -7.40
C THR A 118 13.98 7.91 -8.62
N GLY A 119 13.00 8.81 -8.64
CA GLY A 119 12.88 9.90 -9.60
C GLY A 119 12.84 9.41 -11.06
N PRO A 120 13.57 10.06 -12.00
CA PRO A 120 13.58 9.67 -13.41
C PRO A 120 14.05 8.23 -13.66
N LYS A 121 14.79 7.64 -12.72
CA LYS A 121 15.21 6.24 -12.82
C LYS A 121 14.00 5.30 -12.74
N TYR A 122 12.98 5.64 -11.96
CA TYR A 122 11.74 4.86 -11.88
C TYR A 122 11.12 4.70 -13.26
N ALA A 123 10.83 5.82 -13.95
CA ALA A 123 10.19 5.81 -15.27
C ALA A 123 11.01 5.02 -16.30
N ARG A 124 12.34 5.11 -16.26
CA ARG A 124 13.21 4.30 -17.14
C ARG A 124 13.10 2.80 -16.86
N LEU A 125 13.10 2.40 -15.59
CA LEU A 125 12.95 0.99 -15.22
C LEU A 125 11.55 0.48 -15.52
N TYR A 126 10.53 1.27 -15.21
CA TYR A 126 9.14 0.94 -15.52
C TYR A 126 8.92 0.68 -17.01
N ARG A 127 9.52 1.47 -17.90
CA ARG A 127 9.48 1.23 -19.35
C ARG A 127 10.28 -0.01 -19.81
N LYS A 128 11.31 -0.40 -19.06
CA LYS A 128 12.12 -1.60 -19.33
C LYS A 128 11.47 -2.88 -18.80
N ALA A 129 10.58 -2.76 -17.82
CA ALA A 129 9.82 -3.89 -17.33
C ALA A 129 9.01 -4.48 -18.50
N ARG A 130 8.97 -5.81 -18.58
CA ARG A 130 8.22 -6.55 -19.61
C ARG A 130 6.76 -6.75 -19.23
N THR A 131 6.27 -5.99 -18.26
CA THR A 131 4.88 -5.99 -17.86
C THR A 131 4.02 -5.53 -19.04
N PRO A 132 3.02 -6.33 -19.49
CA PRO A 132 2.08 -5.88 -20.51
C PRO A 132 1.36 -4.60 -20.07
N MET A 133 1.25 -3.61 -20.96
CA MET A 133 0.56 -2.35 -20.69
C MET A 133 -0.84 -2.51 -20.06
N PRO A 134 -1.69 -3.46 -20.51
CA PRO A 134 -2.99 -3.70 -19.87
C PRO A 134 -2.85 -4.11 -18.40
N THR A 135 -1.93 -5.03 -18.07
CA THR A 135 -1.71 -5.51 -16.70
C THR A 135 -1.31 -4.37 -15.77
N ALA A 136 -0.39 -3.52 -16.23
CA ALA A 136 0.08 -2.39 -15.44
C ALA A 136 -1.05 -1.37 -15.19
N LEU A 137 -1.85 -1.08 -16.22
CA LEU A 137 -3.01 -0.19 -16.10
C LEU A 137 -4.06 -0.76 -15.15
N PHE A 138 -4.41 -2.04 -15.29
CA PHE A 138 -5.38 -2.70 -14.41
C PHE A 138 -4.92 -2.71 -12.96
N PHE A 139 -3.63 -2.91 -12.70
CA PHE A 139 -3.08 -2.79 -11.35
C PHE A 139 -3.31 -1.39 -10.79
N TRP A 140 -2.87 -0.34 -11.49
CA TRP A 140 -3.02 1.03 -11.00
C TRP A 140 -4.48 1.43 -10.80
N VAL A 141 -5.33 1.18 -11.80
CA VAL A 141 -6.77 1.51 -11.73
C VAL A 141 -7.45 0.70 -10.63
N GLY A 142 -7.15 -0.59 -10.52
CA GLY A 142 -7.70 -1.46 -9.47
C GLY A 142 -7.34 -0.99 -8.07
N MET A 143 -6.06 -0.67 -7.84
CA MET A 143 -5.59 -0.14 -6.56
C MET A 143 -6.23 1.21 -6.22
N TRP A 144 -6.37 2.10 -7.20
CA TRP A 144 -7.06 3.38 -7.02
C TRP A 144 -8.54 3.20 -6.71
N LEU A 145 -9.24 2.30 -7.40
CA LEU A 145 -10.65 2.00 -7.15
C LEU A 145 -10.86 1.39 -5.77
N LEU A 146 -9.99 0.48 -5.33
CA LEU A 146 -10.04 -0.09 -3.98
C LEU A 146 -9.78 0.98 -2.92
N ALA A 147 -8.73 1.78 -3.08
CA ALA A 147 -8.35 2.80 -2.11
C ALA A 147 -9.40 3.92 -2.03
N VAL A 148 -9.71 4.59 -3.15
CA VAL A 148 -10.61 5.74 -3.18
C VAL A 148 -12.06 5.31 -3.17
N GLY A 149 -12.46 4.39 -4.05
CA GLY A 149 -13.83 3.90 -4.12
C GLY A 149 -14.26 3.21 -2.83
N GLY A 150 -13.40 2.37 -2.26
CA GLY A 150 -13.63 1.77 -0.94
C GLY A 150 -13.74 2.80 0.17
N SER A 151 -12.85 3.80 0.21
CA SER A 151 -12.93 4.90 1.19
C SER A 151 -14.21 5.73 1.04
N MET A 152 -14.60 6.06 -0.20
CA MET A 152 -15.83 6.79 -0.49
C MET A 152 -17.08 5.98 -0.15
N TRP A 153 -17.06 4.66 -0.34
CA TRP A 153 -18.16 3.81 0.08
C TRP A 153 -18.29 3.77 1.61
N VAL A 154 -17.17 3.67 2.33
CA VAL A 154 -17.16 3.76 3.80
C VAL A 154 -17.68 5.11 4.28
N TRP A 155 -17.27 6.21 3.62
CA TRP A 155 -17.68 7.58 3.97
C TRP A 155 -19.11 7.96 3.53
N GLY A 156 -19.55 7.55 2.35
CA GLY A 156 -20.84 7.96 1.78
C GLY A 156 -22.05 7.43 2.54
N GLY A 157 -21.87 6.40 3.36
CA GLY A 157 -22.90 5.92 4.28
C GLY A 157 -23.17 6.92 5.40
N TYR A 158 -22.11 7.56 5.92
CA TYR A 158 -22.23 8.53 7.01
C TYR A 158 -23.10 9.73 6.64
N ARG A 159 -22.98 10.25 5.41
CA ARG A 159 -23.76 11.42 4.95
C ARG A 159 -25.26 11.16 4.87
N ARG A 160 -25.67 10.01 4.30
CA ARG A 160 -27.10 9.66 4.23
C ARG A 160 -27.70 9.44 5.61
N ASP A 161 -26.96 8.78 6.49
CA ASP A 161 -27.45 8.47 7.84
C ASP A 161 -27.63 9.72 8.72
N THR A 162 -26.87 10.80 8.47
CA THR A 162 -27.08 12.08 9.14
C THR A 162 -28.27 12.86 8.57
N GLU A 163 -28.48 12.80 7.25
CA GLU A 163 -29.64 13.45 6.60
C GLU A 163 -30.96 12.81 7.06
N ASP A 164 -31.01 11.47 7.17
CA ASP A 164 -32.21 10.75 7.63
C ASP A 164 -32.55 11.02 9.11
N ALA A 165 -31.56 11.35 9.94
CA ALA A 165 -31.74 11.64 11.37
C ALA A 165 -32.24 13.07 11.66
N GLU A 166 -32.12 14.00 10.70
CA GLU A 166 -32.63 15.37 10.85
C GLU A 166 -34.10 15.50 10.45
N ILE A 167 -34.67 14.51 9.76
CA ILE A 167 -36.05 14.52 9.23
C ILE A 167 -37.01 13.74 10.14
N SER A 168 -36.51 12.96 11.12
CA SER A 168 -37.28 12.16 12.07
C SER A 168 -37.45 12.83 13.44
#